data_AF-A0A937TDI1-F1
#
_entry.id   AF-A0A937TDI1-F1
#
_cell.length_a   1.000
_cell.length_b   1.000
_cell.length_c   1.000
_cell.angle_alpha   90.00
_cell.angle_beta   90.00
_cell.angle_gamma   90.00
#
_symmetry.space_group_name_H-M   'P 1'
#
loop_
_entity.id
_entity.type
_entity.pdbx_description
1 polymer ?
#
loop_
_entity_poly.entity_id
_entity_poly.type
_entity_poly.pdbx_seq_one_letter_code
_entity_poly.pdbx_strand_id
1 'polypeptide(L)' 'TSIGANIIEAQASSSKRDFTNFFNHSLKSANESIYWLRLLKDAKKINNSQLEFLLNETKELANILGSSILTLKGKNKF' A
#
# COMPACT_ATOMS: atom_id res chain seq x y z
N THR A 1 -3.11 6.11 -7.38
CA THR A 1 -3.17 5.36 -8.66
C THR A 1 -2.01 4.39 -8.80
N SER A 2 -0.77 4.79 -8.51
CA SER A 2 0.44 3.97 -8.68
C SER A 2 0.45 2.61 -7.95
N ILE A 3 -0.32 2.47 -6.86
CA ILE A 3 -0.46 1.20 -6.12
C ILE A 3 -0.96 0.10 -7.06
N GLY A 4 -2.06 0.35 -7.78
CA GLY A 4 -2.69 -0.60 -8.69
C GLY A 4 -1.84 -0.85 -9.93
N ALA A 5 -1.23 0.19 -10.50
CA ALA A 5 -0.33 0.05 -11.65
C ALA A 5 0.81 -0.92 -11.34
N ASN A 6 1.50 -0.76 -10.21
CA ASN A 6 2.56 -1.67 -9.80
C ASN A 6 2.05 -3.11 -9.53
N ILE A 7 0.80 -3.31 -9.07
CA ILE A 7 0.24 -4.66 -8.92
C ILE A 7 0.03 -5.32 -10.28
N ILE A 8 -0.43 -4.59 -11.30
CA ILE A 8 -0.56 -5.11 -12.67
C ILE A 8 0.81 -5.50 -13.24
N GLU A 9 1.82 -4.64 -13.09
CA GLU A 9 3.19 -4.96 -13.49
C GLU A 9 3.76 -6.18 -12.75
N ALA A 10 3.43 -6.34 -11.47
CA ALA A 10 3.82 -7.53 -10.71
C ALA A 10 3.28 -8.81 -11.35
N GLN A 11 2.03 -8.83 -11.83
CA GLN A 11 1.44 -10.01 -12.48
C GLN A 11 2.16 -10.40 -13.78
N ALA A 12 2.79 -9.43 -14.45
CA ALA A 12 3.57 -9.66 -15.67
C ALA A 12 5.05 -9.98 -15.38
N SER A 13 5.49 -9.99 -14.12
CA SER A 13 6.89 -10.16 -13.76
C SER A 13 7.44 -11.56 -14.07
N SER A 14 8.70 -11.63 -14.48
CA SER A 14 9.38 -12.87 -14.90
C SER A 14 10.04 -13.64 -13.75
N SER A 15 10.07 -13.08 -12.54
CA SER A 15 10.68 -13.73 -11.38
C SER A 15 10.03 -13.34 -10.06
N LYS A 16 10.13 -14.22 -9.06
CA LYS A 16 9.64 -13.95 -7.69
C LYS A 16 10.30 -12.70 -7.08
N ARG A 17 11.57 -12.44 -7.36
CA ARG A 17 12.28 -11.24 -6.90
C ARG A 17 11.65 -9.98 -7.48
N ASP A 18 11.37 -10.00 -8.78
CA ASP A 18 10.80 -8.86 -9.48
C ASP A 18 9.34 -8.61 -9.07
N PHE A 19 8.54 -9.68 -8.96
CA PHE A 19 7.21 -9.64 -8.34
C PHE A 19 7.25 -8.97 -6.95
N THR A 20 8.21 -9.37 -6.12
CA THR A 20 8.39 -8.79 -4.78
C THR A 20 8.77 -7.32 -4.86
N ASN A 21 9.59 -6.90 -5.82
CA ASN A 21 9.98 -5.49 -5.99
C ASN A 21 8.77 -4.62 -6.34
N PHE A 22 7.92 -5.05 -7.28
CA PHE A 22 6.68 -4.33 -7.60
C PHE A 22 5.76 -4.19 -6.39
N PHE A 23 5.61 -5.24 -5.57
CA PHE A 23 4.86 -5.14 -4.32
C PHE A 23 5.47 -4.13 -3.34
N ASN A 24 6.82 -4.04 -3.26
CA ASN A 24 7.47 -2.99 -2.47
C ASN A 24 7.17 -1.58 -3.02
N HIS A 25 7.13 -1.41 -4.36
CA HIS A 25 6.74 -0.13 -4.98
C HIS A 25 5.28 0.24 -4.69
N SER A 26 4.35 -0.73 -4.75
CA SER A 26 2.96 -0.57 -4.32
C SER A 26 2.87 -0.14 -2.86
N LEU A 27 3.61 -0.80 -1.95
CA LEU A 27 3.60 -0.45 -0.53
C LEU A 27 4.14 0.96 -0.26
N LYS A 28 5.22 1.37 -0.94
CA LYS A 28 5.73 2.75 -0.85
C LYS A 28 4.67 3.76 -1.30
N SER A 29 4.01 3.51 -2.43
CA SER A 29 2.93 4.35 -2.95
C SER A 29 1.72 4.43 -1.99
N ALA A 30 1.40 3.33 -1.31
CA ALA A 30 0.35 3.29 -0.30
C ALA A 30 0.71 4.13 0.93
N ASN A 31 1.94 4.03 1.42
CA ASN A 31 2.43 4.82 2.54
C ASN A 31 2.48 6.32 2.22
N GLU A 32 2.88 6.70 1.00
CA GLU A 32 2.81 8.09 0.53
C GLU A 32 1.36 8.60 0.49
N SER A 33 0.42 7.79 0.01
CA SER A 33 -1.01 8.13 0.00
C SER A 33 -1.55 8.33 1.43
N ILE A 34 -1.17 7.46 2.38
CA ILE A 34 -1.51 7.60 3.81
C ILE A 34 -0.97 8.91 4.38
N TYR A 35 0.28 9.26 4.07
CA TYR A 35 0.87 10.53 4.49
C TYR A 35 0.06 11.73 3.99
N TRP A 36 -0.31 11.75 2.71
CA TRP A 36 -1.11 12.84 2.14
C TRP A 36 -2.51 12.92 2.73
N LEU A 37 -3.17 11.79 2.97
CA LEU A 37 -4.50 11.75 3.61
C LEU A 37 -4.45 12.29 5.05
N ARG A 38 -3.39 11.97 5.81
CA ARG A 38 -3.15 12.54 7.15
C ARG A 38 -2.91 14.04 7.08
N LEU A 39 -2.03 14.50 6.19
CA LEU A 39 -1.76 15.92 6.03
C LEU A 39 -3.02 16.72 5.66
N LEU A 40 -3.86 16.16 4.78
CA LEU A 40 -5.13 16.77 4.40
C LEU A 40 -6.12 16.85 5.58
N LYS A 41 -6.16 15.81 6.42
CA LYS A 41 -6.98 15.77 7.64
C LYS A 41 -6.57 16.88 8.61
N ASP A 42 -5.26 17.01 8.84
CA ASP A 42 -4.70 18.00 9.75
C ASP A 42 -4.88 19.43 9.21
N ALA A 43 -4.66 19.63 7.91
CA ALA A 43 -4.78 20.94 7.26
C ALA A 43 -6.21 21.48 7.28
N LYS A 44 -7.22 20.63 7.06
CA LYS A 44 -8.61 21.07 7.00
C LYS A 44 -9.27 21.19 8.37
N LYS A 45 -8.71 20.62 9.45
CA LYS A 45 -9.38 20.51 10.78
C LYS A 45 -10.82 19.97 10.71
N ILE A 46 -11.17 19.25 9.63
CA ILE A 46 -12.52 18.72 9.40
C ILE A 46 -12.50 17.24 9.72
N ASN A 47 -13.40 16.81 10.59
CA ASN A 47 -13.71 15.40 10.77
C ASN A 47 -14.59 14.94 9.60
N ASN A 48 -13.97 14.55 8.50
CA ASN A 48 -14.65 14.08 7.30
C ASN A 48 -14.67 12.55 7.31
N SER A 49 -15.87 11.96 7.44
CA SER A 49 -16.07 10.51 7.43
C SER A 49 -15.52 9.84 6.16
N GLN A 50 -15.60 10.53 5.01
CA GLN A 50 -15.02 10.05 3.75
C GLN A 50 -13.49 10.02 3.81
N LEU A 51 -12.86 11.01 4.43
CA LEU A 51 -11.40 11.05 4.56
C LEU A 51 -10.91 9.96 5.52
N GLU A 52 -11.62 9.73 6.62
CA GLU A 52 -11.31 8.65 7.55
C GLU A 52 -11.49 7.27 6.89
N PHE A 53 -12.57 7.10 6.12
CA PHE A 53 -12.79 5.90 5.31
C PHE A 53 -11.62 5.66 4.35
N LEU A 54 -11.24 6.66 3.54
CA LEU A 54 -10.11 6.54 2.60
C LEU A 54 -8.79 6.24 3.31
N LEU A 55 -8.55 6.87 4.47
CA LEU A 55 -7.34 6.62 5.26
C LEU A 55 -7.31 5.18 5.78
N ASN A 56 -8.43 4.64 6.24
CA ASN A 56 -8.51 3.27 6.76
C ASN A 56 -8.39 2.24 5.64
N GLU A 57 -9.12 2.40 4.53
CA GLU A 57 -8.98 1.57 3.33
C GLU A 57 -7.51 1.53 2.84
N THR A 58 -6.85 2.69 2.78
CA THR A 58 -5.45 2.74 2.31
C THR A 58 -4.50 2.04 3.29
N LYS A 59 -4.74 2.10 4.60
CA LYS A 59 -3.97 1.35 5.61
C LYS A 59 -4.19 -0.15 5.47
N GLU A 60 -5.42 -0.60 5.24
CA GLU A 60 -5.72 -2.01 5.02
C GLU A 60 -5.00 -2.55 3.78
N LEU A 61 -5.00 -1.79 2.68
CA LEU A 61 -4.21 -2.11 1.49
C LEU A 61 -2.71 -2.19 1.79
N ALA A 62 -2.16 -1.24 2.56
CA ALA A 62 -0.76 -1.28 2.97
C ALA A 62 -0.43 -2.51 3.82
N ASN A 63 -1.33 -2.92 4.73
CA ASN A 63 -1.17 -4.11 5.56
C ASN A 63 -1.19 -5.39 4.72
N ILE A 64 -2.12 -5.50 3.77
CA ILE A 64 -2.18 -6.62 2.83
C ILE A 64 -0.87 -6.72 2.04
N LEU A 65 -0.41 -5.61 1.44
CA LEU A 65 0.84 -5.56 0.69
C LEU A 65 2.05 -5.95 1.56
N GLY A 66 2.12 -5.43 2.79
CA GLY A 66 3.17 -5.77 3.75
C GLY A 66 3.20 -7.26 4.09
N SER A 67 2.03 -7.85 4.40
CA SER A 67 1.90 -9.28 4.67
C SER A 67 2.28 -10.15 3.46
N SER A 68 1.86 -9.75 2.24
CA SER A 68 2.28 -10.41 1.01
C SER A 68 3.80 -10.39 0.84
N ILE A 69 4.46 -9.25 1.09
CA ILE A 69 5.93 -9.14 1.01
C ILE A 69 6.62 -10.05 2.03
N LEU A 70 6.12 -10.12 3.27
CA LEU A 70 6.67 -11.02 4.29
C LEU A 70 6.52 -12.49 3.89
N THR A 71 5.36 -12.86 3.34
CA THR A 71 5.09 -14.20 2.81
C THR A 71 6.06 -14.55 1.67
N LEU A 72 6.23 -13.64 0.70
CA LEU A 72 7.15 -13.83 -0.42
C LEU A 72 8.61 -14.01 0.04
N LYS A 73 9.01 -13.30 1.10
CA LYS A 73 10.35 -13.38 1.70
C LYS A 73 10.53 -14.59 2.64
N GLY A 74 9.49 -15.40 2.87
CA GLY A 74 9.54 -16.52 3.82
C GLY A 74 9.73 -16.08 5.27
N LYS A 75 9.29 -14.87 5.62
CA LYS A 75 9.44 -14.26 6.94
C LYS A 75 8.17 -14.29 7.80
N ASN A 76 7.08 -14.89 7.32
CA ASN A 76 5.91 -15.16 8.16
C ASN A 76 6.26 -16.28 9.14
N LYS A 77 6.46 -15.90 10.41
CA LYS A 77 6.39 -16.83 11.53
C LYS A 77 4.91 -17.01 11.82
N PHE A 78 4.39 -18.21 11.58
CA PHE A 78 3.11 -18.63 12.14
C PHE A 78 3.17 -18.60 13.67
#